data_AF-A0A838YVW7-F1
#
_entry.id   AF-A0A838YVW7-F1
#
_cell.length_a   1.000
_cell.length_b   1.000
_cell.length_c   1.000
_cell.angle_alpha   90.00
_cell.angle_beta   90.00
_cell.angle_gamma   90.00
#
_symmetry.space_group_name_H-M   'P 1'
#
loop_
_entity.id
_entity.type
_entity.pdbx_description
1 polymer ?
#
loop_
_entity_poly.entity_id
_entity_poly.type
_entity_poly.pdbx_seq_one_letter_code
_entity_poly.pdbx_strand_id
1 'polypeptide(L)' 'MTTIKVSDKTRTILAEQKVHTGETLEQVINRLLKFQLADDNLDEQTLKDMQEGLDDIKSGRVYTTKQLKNELGI' A
#
# COMPACT_ATOMS: atom_id res chain seq x y z
N MET A 1 -7.27 -28.62 2.12
CA MET A 1 -7.21 -28.03 0.77
C MET A 1 -8.63 -27.92 0.26
N THR A 2 -9.07 -26.70 -0.07
CA THR A 2 -10.43 -26.44 -0.56
C THR A 2 -10.32 -25.96 -2.01
N THR A 3 -11.28 -26.33 -2.85
CA THR A 3 -11.26 -25.96 -4.28
C THR A 3 -12.34 -24.93 -4.57
N ILE A 4 -11.98 -23.87 -5.28
CA ILE A 4 -12.90 -22.87 -5.84
C ILE A 4 -12.82 -22.96 -7.35
N LYS A 5 -13.96 -22.99 -8.03
CA LYS A 5 -14.02 -22.97 -9.49
C LYS A 5 -14.24 -21.53 -9.96
N VAL A 6 -13.47 -21.11 -10.95
CA VAL A 6 -13.59 -19.82 -11.62
C VAL A 6 -13.57 -20.03 -13.13
N SER A 7 -14.02 -19.04 -13.91
CA SER A 7 -13.91 -19.10 -15.36
C SER A 7 -12.45 -19.00 -15.82
N ASP A 8 -12.13 -19.51 -17.01
CA ASP A 8 -10.79 -19.39 -17.59
C ASP A 8 -10.37 -17.93 -17.74
N LYS A 9 -11.32 -17.06 -18.11
CA LYS A 9 -11.09 -15.61 -18.18
C LYS A 9 -10.66 -15.04 -16.82
N THR A 10 -11.37 -15.39 -15.75
CA THR A 10 -11.02 -14.95 -14.38
C THR A 10 -9.65 -15.46 -13.97
N ARG A 11 -9.34 -16.73 -14.29
CA ARG A 11 -8.02 -17.32 -14.00
C ARG A 11 -6.89 -16.57 -14.71
N THR A 12 -7.07 -16.20 -15.97
CA THR A 12 -6.09 -15.42 -16.74
C THR A 12 -5.87 -14.05 -16.11
N ILE A 13 -6.94 -13.32 -15.78
CA ILE A 13 -6.85 -12.01 -15.11
C ILE A 13 -6.07 -12.13 -13.79
N LEU A 14 -6.37 -13.13 -12.96
CA LEU A 14 -5.63 -13.34 -11.70
C LEU A 14 -4.15 -13.66 -11.94
N ALA A 15 -3.81 -14.33 -13.03
CA ALA A 15 -2.41 -14.61 -13.38
C ALA A 15 -1.65 -13.36 -13.84
N GLU A 16 -2.32 -12.45 -14.56
CA GLU A 16 -1.77 -11.16 -14.97
C GLU A 16 -1.58 -10.19 -13.79
N GLN A 17 -2.37 -10.34 -12.72
CA GLN A 17 -2.26 -9.54 -11.51
C GLN A 17 -1.12 -9.95 -10.57
N LYS A 18 -0.26 -10.89 -10.98
CA LYS A 18 0.93 -11.28 -10.21
C LYS A 18 1.97 -10.17 -10.21
N VAL A 19 2.50 -9.85 -9.03
CA VAL A 19 3.57 -8.86 -8.83
C VAL A 19 4.93 -9.47 -9.22
N HIS A 20 5.12 -10.77 -9.00
CA HIS A 20 6.33 -11.49 -9.37
C HIS A 20 6.00 -12.91 -9.87
N THR A 21 6.90 -13.49 -10.66
CA THR A 21 6.70 -14.79 -11.33
C THR A 21 6.39 -15.94 -10.37
N GLY A 22 6.97 -15.91 -9.16
CA GLY A 22 6.75 -16.90 -8.11
C GLY A 22 5.44 -16.78 -7.30
N GLU A 23 4.64 -15.74 -7.51
CA GLU A 23 3.39 -15.54 -6.73
C GLU A 23 2.34 -16.58 -7.15
N THR A 24 1.66 -17.23 -6.20
CA THR A 24 0.57 -18.17 -6.47
C THR A 24 -0.75 -17.42 -6.68
N LEU A 25 -1.73 -18.06 -7.35
CA LEU A 25 -3.06 -17.46 -7.50
C LEU A 25 -3.74 -17.23 -6.15
N GLU A 26 -3.50 -18.08 -5.16
CA GLU A 26 -4.02 -17.91 -3.80
C GLU A 26 -3.40 -16.68 -3.11
N GLN A 27 -2.10 -16.44 -3.30
CA GLN A 27 -1.46 -15.22 -2.79
C GLN A 27 -2.05 -13.96 -3.44
N VAL A 28 -2.27 -13.98 -4.76
CA VAL A 28 -2.94 -12.87 -5.47
C VAL A 28 -4.33 -12.64 -4.90
N ILE A 29 -5.15 -13.70 -4.78
CA ILE A 29 -6.52 -13.60 -4.25
C ILE A 29 -6.50 -13.02 -2.84
N ASN A 30 -5.66 -13.55 -1.95
CA ASN A 30 -5.56 -13.07 -0.57
C ASN A 30 -5.14 -11.59 -0.49
N ARG A 31 -4.21 -11.15 -1.34
CA ARG A 31 -3.79 -9.75 -1.41
C ARG A 31 -4.93 -8.84 -1.89
N LEU A 32 -5.65 -9.24 -2.93
CA LEU A 32 -6.81 -8.48 -3.42
C LEU A 32 -7.92 -8.40 -2.37
N LEU A 33 -8.20 -9.49 -1.66
CA LEU A 33 -9.17 -9.52 -0.58
C LEU A 33 -8.75 -8.66 0.61
N LYS A 34 -7.45 -8.57 0.91
CA LYS A 34 -6.95 -7.66 1.95
C LYS A 34 -7.32 -6.21 1.65
N PHE A 35 -7.15 -5.73 0.42
CA PHE A 35 -7.54 -4.35 0.06
C PHE A 35 -9.05 -4.11 0.17
N GLN A 36 -9.87 -5.14 -0.08
CA GLN A 36 -11.32 -5.01 -0.01
C GLN A 36 -11.87 -5.09 1.42
N LEU A 37 -11.18 -5.82 2.30
CA LEU A 37 -11.58 -6.09 3.68
C LEU A 37 -10.87 -5.20 4.70
N ALA A 38 -9.71 -4.65 4.33
CA ALA A 38 -9.09 -3.60 5.11
C ALA A 38 -9.98 -2.36 4.98
N ASP A 39 -10.37 -1.81 6.12
CA ASP A 39 -10.86 -0.44 6.23
C ASP A 39 -9.66 0.49 6.01
N ASP A 40 -9.09 0.44 4.80
CA ASP A 40 -7.92 1.22 4.37
C ASP A 40 -8.32 2.68 4.06
N ASN A 41 -9.46 3.13 4.58
CA ASN A 41 -9.76 4.54 4.66
C ASN A 41 -8.73 5.15 5.61
N LEU A 42 -7.82 5.96 5.07
CA LEU A 42 -7.03 6.87 5.89
C LEU A 42 -8.03 7.66 6.73
N ASP A 43 -7.94 7.56 8.05
CA ASP A 43 -8.79 8.36 8.91
C ASP A 43 -8.54 9.86 8.63
N GLU A 44 -9.51 10.70 8.99
CA GLU A 44 -9.43 12.14 8.72
C GLU A 44 -8.13 12.76 9.26
N GLN A 45 -7.62 12.23 10.38
CA GLN A 45 -6.38 12.68 11.00
C GLN A 45 -5.17 12.35 10.12
N THR A 46 -5.08 11.12 9.60
CA THR A 46 -3.99 10.70 8.72
C THR A 46 -3.97 11.52 7.43
N LEU A 47 -5.14 11.79 6.84
CA LEU A 47 -5.25 12.67 5.67
C LEU A 47 -4.78 14.09 5.98
N LYS A 48 -5.14 14.61 7.15
CA LYS A 48 -4.71 15.93 7.61
C LYS A 48 -3.21 16.00 7.81
N ASP A 49 -2.61 15.01 8.47
CA ASP A 49 -1.16 14.93 8.71
C ASP A 49 -0.38 14.90 7.38
N MET A 50 -0.89 14.15 6.39
CA MET A 50 -0.32 14.14 5.04
C MET A 50 -0.41 15.52 4.36
N GLN A 51 -1.54 16.22 4.51
CA GLN A 51 -1.73 17.55 3.94
C GLN A 51 -0.80 18.59 4.59
N GLU A 52 -0.65 18.55 5.92
CA GLU A 52 0.28 19.41 6.65
C GLU A 52 1.72 19.17 6.18
N GLY A 53 2.14 17.91 6.02
CA GLY A 53 3.45 17.57 5.48
C GLY A 53 3.69 18.09 4.05
N LEU A 54 2.68 18.04 3.18
CA LEU A 54 2.76 18.64 1.84
C LEU A 54 2.92 20.17 1.89
N ASP A 55 2.23 20.83 2.82
CA ASP A 55 2.30 22.28 2.96
C ASP A 55 3.63 22.74 3.59
N ASP A 56 4.20 21.95 4.49
CA ASP A 56 5.56 22.14 5.01
C ASP A 56 6.60 22.05 3.89
N ILE A 57 6.50 21.05 3.01
CA ILE A 57 7.38 20.92 1.85
C ILE A 57 7.24 22.13 0.92
N LYS A 58 6.02 22.53 0.59
CA LYS A 58 5.76 23.69 -0.29
C LYS A 58 6.27 25.01 0.28
N SER A 59 6.17 25.17 1.60
CA SER A 59 6.62 26.37 2.31
C SER A 59 8.10 26.36 2.67
N GLY A 60 8.83 25.28 2.35
CA GLY A 60 10.25 25.12 2.67
C GLY A 60 10.51 24.87 4.16
N ARG A 61 9.49 24.54 4.96
CA ARG A 61 9.62 24.10 6.36
C ARG A 61 10.06 22.64 6.40
N VAL A 62 11.23 22.35 5.84
CA VAL A 62 11.80 21.00 5.75
C VAL A 62 13.09 20.90 6.53
N TYR A 63 13.30 19.75 7.17
CA TYR A 63 14.58 19.43 7.76
C TYR A 63 15.56 18.91 6.70
N THR A 64 16.79 19.39 6.75
CA THR A 64 17.90 18.72 6.07
C THR A 64 18.14 17.36 6.73
N THR A 65 18.70 16.40 5.97
CA THR A 65 19.06 15.08 6.49
C THR A 65 19.93 15.16 7.76
N LYS A 66 20.81 16.16 7.86
CA LYS A 66 21.64 16.39 9.04
C LYS A 66 20.82 16.83 10.25
N GLN A 67 19.87 17.75 10.06
CA GLN A 67 18.99 18.21 11.15
C GLN A 67 18.10 17.08 11.66
N LEU A 68 17.51 16.31 10.74
CA LEU A 68 16.65 15.18 11.10
C LEU A 68 17.41 14.11 11.90
N LYS A 69 18.65 13.80 11.50
CA LYS A 69 19.53 12.87 12.23
C LYS A 69 19.83 13.32 13.65
N ASN A 70 20.17 14.61 13.81
CA ASN A 70 20.42 15.18 15.13
C ASN A 70 19.18 15.13 16.04
N GLU A 71 17.99 15.38 15.49
CA GLU A 71 16.72 15.34 16.23
C GLU A 71 16.32 13.91 16.63
N LEU A 72 16.55 12.94 15.75
CA LEU A 72 16.27 11.53 15.99
C LEU A 72 17.37 10.81 16.80
N GLY A 73 18.49 11.47 17.08
CA GLY A 73 19.60 10.90 17.85
C GLY A 73 20.38 9.79 17.13
N ILE A 74 20.42 9.81 15.79
CA ILE A 74 21.05 8.78 14.93
C ILE A 74 22.13 9.33 14.00
#